data_AF-A0A3B9LD73-F1
#
_entry.id   AF-A0A3B9LD73-F1
#
_cell.length_a   1.000
_cell.length_b   1.000
_cell.length_c   1.000
_cell.angle_alpha   90.00
_cell.angle_beta   90.00
_cell.angle_gamma   90.00
#
_symmetry.space_group_name_H-M   'P 1'
#
loop_
_entity.id
_entity.type
_entity.pdbx_description
1 polymer ?
#
loop_
_entity_poly.entity_id
_entity_poly.type
_entity_poly.pdbx_seq_one_letter_code
_entity_poly.pdbx_strand_id
1 'polypeptide(L)' 'LPIVSVQNEYNIAYRKSEETLAFCEKENLGFIPWFPIGGGSSSLTKPDNPLEAEAKRHGASVVQLALA' A
#
# COMPACT_ATOMS: atom_id res chain seq x y z
N LEU A 1 -22.25 -17.40 -0.17
CA LEU A 1 -22.35 -16.20 -1.03
C LEU A 1 -21.04 -16.06 -1.79
N PRO A 2 -21.04 -15.55 -3.04
CA PRO A 2 -19.79 -15.30 -3.77
C PRO A 2 -19.01 -14.16 -3.11
N ILE A 3 -17.73 -14.37 -2.84
CA ILE A 3 -16.79 -13.32 -2.41
C ILE A 3 -16.07 -12.84 -3.68
N VAL A 4 -16.06 -11.53 -3.90
CA VAL A 4 -15.40 -10.93 -5.08
C VAL A 4 -14.19 -10.06 -4.70
N SER A 5 -14.09 -9.67 -3.43
CA SER A 5 -12.98 -8.86 -2.94
C SER A 5 -12.81 -8.96 -1.42
N VAL A 6 -11.60 -8.66 -0.95
CA VAL A 6 -11.24 -8.49 0.46
C VAL A 6 -10.61 -7.10 0.64
N GLN A 7 -10.98 -6.40 1.72
CA GLN A 7 -10.39 -5.11 2.08
C GLN A 7 -9.68 -5.22 3.43
N ASN A 8 -8.35 -5.03 3.45
CA ASN A 8 -7.52 -5.20 4.64
C ASN A 8 -6.47 -4.08 4.77
N GLU A 9 -5.87 -3.94 5.96
CA GLU A 9 -4.79 -2.98 6.18
C GLU A 9 -3.54 -3.47 5.45
N TYR A 10 -3.01 -2.63 4.57
CA TYR A 10 -1.81 -2.93 3.82
C TYR A 10 -1.17 -1.67 3.25
N ASN A 11 0.15 -1.54 3.40
CA ASN A 11 0.99 -0.55 2.76
C ASN A 11 2.47 -0.98 2.88
N ILE A 12 3.39 -0.17 2.36
CA ILE A 12 4.83 -0.49 2.34
C ILE A 12 5.43 -0.77 3.73
N ALA A 13 4.90 -0.17 4.80
CA ALA A 13 5.37 -0.37 6.17
C ALA A 13 4.56 -1.43 6.95
N TYR A 14 3.31 -1.68 6.57
CA TYR A 14 2.39 -2.58 7.26
C TYR A 14 1.97 -3.74 6.35
N ARG A 15 2.68 -4.87 6.44
CA ARG A 15 2.47 -6.07 5.60
C ARG A 15 1.80 -7.25 6.32
N LYS A 16 1.02 -7.00 7.38
CA LYS A 16 0.35 -8.08 8.15
C LYS A 16 -0.63 -8.90 7.32
N SER A 17 -1.19 -8.32 6.27
CA SER A 17 -2.17 -8.97 5.38
C SER A 17 -1.55 -9.67 4.17
N GLU A 18 -0.23 -9.93 4.16
CA GLU A 18 0.49 -10.55 3.04
C GLU A 18 -0.12 -11.91 2.63
N GLU A 19 -0.46 -12.75 3.61
CA GLU A 19 -1.07 -14.06 3.33
C GLU A 19 -2.46 -13.91 2.69
N THR A 20 -3.23 -12.90 3.11
CA THR A 20 -4.54 -12.59 2.51
C THR A 20 -4.38 -12.07 1.08
N LEU A 21 -3.37 -11.24 0.82
CA LEU A 21 -3.05 -10.76 -0.53
C LEU A 21 -2.69 -11.94 -1.45
N ALA A 22 -1.78 -12.82 -1.02
CA ALA A 22 -1.39 -14.01 -1.78
C ALA A 22 -2.57 -14.96 -2.04
N PHE A 23 -3.47 -15.11 -1.05
CA PHE A 23 -4.71 -15.86 -1.24
C PHE A 23 -5.64 -15.22 -2.27
N CYS A 24 -5.83 -13.89 -2.20
CA CYS A 24 -6.67 -13.18 -3.17
C CYS A 24 -6.12 -13.30 -4.59
N GLU A 25 -4.80 -13.21 -4.76
CA GLU A 25 -4.14 -13.41 -6.05
C GLU A 25 -4.37 -14.83 -6.59
N LYS A 26 -4.16 -15.85 -5.75
CA LYS A 26 -4.37 -17.27 -6.13
C LYS A 26 -5.81 -17.55 -6.54
N GLU A 27 -6.78 -17.00 -5.83
CA GLU A 27 -8.22 -17.27 -6.03
C GLU A 27 -8.91 -16.26 -6.97
N ASN A 28 -8.14 -15.37 -7.61
CA ASN A 28 -8.65 -14.33 -8.51
C ASN A 28 -9.71 -13.43 -7.85
N LEU A 29 -9.43 -12.98 -6.62
CA LEU A 29 -10.22 -12.04 -5.84
C LEU A 29 -9.56 -10.66 -5.83
N GLY A 30 -10.37 -9.60 -5.82
CA GLY A 30 -9.84 -8.24 -5.63
C GLY A 30 -9.30 -8.04 -4.21
N PHE A 31 -8.09 -7.49 -4.06
CA PHE A 31 -7.57 -7.04 -2.77
C PHE A 31 -7.55 -5.50 -2.73
N ILE A 32 -8.17 -4.90 -1.71
CA ILE A 32 -8.28 -3.44 -1.56
C ILE A 32 -7.56 -3.02 -0.27
N PRO A 33 -6.44 -2.27 -0.35
CA PRO A 33 -5.77 -1.75 0.83
C PRO A 33 -6.52 -0.51 1.40
N TRP A 34 -7.03 -0.56 2.63
CA TRP A 34 -7.77 0.59 3.21
C TRP A 34 -6.88 1.66 3.86
N PHE A 35 -5.60 1.35 4.13
CA PHE A 35 -4.64 2.29 4.74
C PHE A 35 -3.36 2.47 3.91
N PRO A 36 -3.47 2.76 2.59
CA PRO A 36 -2.37 2.58 1.65
C PRO A 36 -1.19 3.54 1.86
N ILE A 37 -1.41 4.67 2.54
CA ILE A 37 -0.36 5.67 2.84
C ILE A 37 -0.16 5.92 4.34
N GLY A 38 -0.76 5.09 5.21
CA GLY A 38 -0.59 5.21 6.66
C GLY A 38 -1.35 6.39 7.32
N GLY A 39 -2.25 7.07 6.60
CA GLY A 39 -2.94 8.28 7.05
C GLY A 39 -2.07 9.54 6.98
N GLY A 40 -2.68 10.72 7.20
CA GLY A 40 -2.03 12.02 6.99
C GLY A 40 -0.79 12.30 7.86
N SER A 41 -0.60 11.55 8.95
CA SER A 41 0.51 11.71 9.91
C SER A 41 1.54 10.57 9.85
N SER A 42 1.48 9.71 8.83
CA SER A 42 2.38 8.57 8.70
C SER A 42 3.83 9.00 8.51
N SER A 43 4.78 8.12 8.79
CA SER A 43 6.19 8.37 8.44
C SER A 43 6.39 8.60 6.94
N LEU A 44 5.47 8.11 6.09
CA LEU A 44 5.49 8.30 4.64
C LEU A 44 5.09 9.72 4.22
N THR A 45 4.46 10.51 5.10
CA THR A 45 4.09 11.91 4.81
C THR A 45 5.03 12.93 5.43
N LYS A 46 6.05 12.49 6.18
CA LYS A 46 7.03 13.36 6.83
C LYS A 46 8.23 13.64 5.90
N PRO A 47 8.90 14.80 6.08
CA PRO A 47 10.20 15.06 5.45
C PRO A 47 11.24 14.02 5.83
N ASP A 48 12.26 13.85 4.98
CA ASP A 48 13.38 12.91 5.10
C ASP A 48 12.93 11.44 5.20
N ASN A 49 11.79 11.09 4.61
CA ASN A 49 11.32 9.72 4.61
C ASN A 49 12.11 8.84 3.60
N PRO A 50 12.17 7.51 3.81
CA PRO A 50 12.95 6.61 2.95
C PRO A 50 12.57 6.59 1.46
N LEU A 51 11.38 7.09 1.10
CA LEU A 51 10.90 7.13 -0.28
C LEU A 51 11.31 8.39 -1.03
N GLU A 52 11.85 9.43 -0.38
CA GLU A 52 12.12 10.72 -1.03
C GLU A 52 13.11 10.63 -2.21
N ALA A 53 14.23 9.94 -2.00
CA ALA A 53 15.25 9.78 -3.04
C ALA A 53 14.67 9.05 -4.28
N GLU A 54 13.84 8.06 -4.03
CA GLU A 54 13.21 7.25 -5.07
C GLU A 54 12.08 8.03 -5.78
N ALA A 55 11.27 8.76 -5.01
CA ALA A 55 10.21 9.61 -5.56
C ALA A 55 10.81 10.68 -6.50
N LYS A 56 11.93 11.29 -6.09
CA LYS A 56 12.68 12.24 -6.93
C LYS A 56 13.23 11.57 -8.19
N ARG A 57 13.75 10.34 -8.09
CA ARG A 57 14.27 9.58 -9.25
C ARG A 57 13.19 9.32 -10.30
N HIS A 58 11.96 9.10 -9.86
CA HIS A 58 10.80 8.87 -10.74
C HIS A 58 10.01 10.13 -11.12
N GLY A 59 10.41 11.31 -10.63
CA GLY A 59 9.65 12.55 -10.84
C GLY A 59 8.23 12.51 -10.24
N ALA A 60 8.04 11.73 -9.18
CA ALA A 60 6.77 11.55 -8.49
C ALA A 60 6.81 12.17 -7.08
N SER A 61 5.65 12.47 -6.51
CA SER A 61 5.53 12.73 -5.08
C SER A 61 5.67 11.43 -4.28
N VAL A 62 6.05 11.55 -3.01
CA VAL A 62 6.15 10.38 -2.10
C VAL A 62 4.81 9.64 -2.01
N VAL A 63 3.69 10.37 -1.98
CA VAL A 63 2.33 9.78 -1.97
C VAL A 63 2.07 8.99 -3.25
N GLN A 64 2.45 9.51 -4.42
CA GLN A 64 2.30 8.78 -5.67
C GLN A 64 3.16 7.52 -5.69
N LEU A 65 4.41 7.59 -5.22
CA LEU A 65 5.29 6.44 -5.15
C LEU A 65 4.79 5.38 -4.15
N ALA A 66 4.22 5.78 -3.01
CA ALA A 66 3.65 4.85 -2.04
C ALA A 66 2.38 4.13 -2.53
N LEU A 67 1.73 4.67 -3.56
CA LEU A 67 0.52 4.11 -4.17
C LEU A 67 0.78 3.28 -5.44
N ALA A 68 1.99 3.36 -6.01
CA ALA A 68 2.37 2.69 -7.25
C ALA A 68 2.80 1.24 -7.01
#